data_AF-A0A8H4K4C0-F1
#
_entry.id   AF-A0A8H4K4C0-F1
#
_cell.length_a   1.000
_cell.length_b   1.000
_cell.length_c   1.000
_cell.angle_alpha   90.00
_cell.angle_beta   90.00
_cell.angle_gamma   90.00
#
_symmetry.space_group_name_H-M   'P 1'
#
loop_
_entity.id
_entity.type
_entity.pdbx_description
1 polymer ?
#
loop_
_entity_poly.entity_id
_entity_poly.type
_entity_poly.pdbx_seq_one_letter_code
_entity_poly.pdbx_strand_id
1 'polypeptide(L)'
;MPDWIDNVDSNLEGPRYIATWPSGEHTFSGLIEWMTARPETLEQCLAAVRERLPTDENRPEEARTLVFDHFFNYGPRIALVYKYVEQPIDLRDAITPSPEVYQHPEYQAGKPLWSDHVWSLMMVLSEIAEWKPLEKEIQDHAELRSRKLERKRLVTSPGWKDAMTAEFFQFGFGFLEKDRSTLEEYSHWKFKRFYDGLCKLLDPL
;
A
#
# COMPACT_ATOMS: atom_id res chain seq x y z
N MET A 1 17.97 -25.10 1.63
CA MET A 1 17.24 -26.36 1.87
C MET A 1 15.91 -26.22 1.15
N PRO A 2 15.55 -27.14 0.23
CA PRO A 2 14.31 -27.04 -0.53
C PRO A 2 13.17 -27.79 0.20
N ASP A 3 11.94 -27.33 -0.05
CA ASP A 3 10.66 -27.88 0.42
C ASP A 3 10.54 -27.71 1.95
N TRP A 4 9.50 -27.13 2.56
CA TRP A 4 8.10 -27.51 2.57
C TRP A 4 7.28 -26.25 2.89
N ILE A 5 6.49 -25.76 1.93
CA ILE A 5 5.38 -24.86 2.21
C ILE A 5 4.14 -25.76 2.28
N ASP A 6 3.80 -26.21 3.48
CA ASP A 6 2.60 -27.02 3.68
C ASP A 6 1.35 -26.13 3.70
N ASN A 7 0.32 -26.49 2.93
CA ASN A 7 -0.98 -25.81 2.85
C ASN A 7 -0.98 -24.38 2.26
N VAL A 8 -0.47 -24.21 1.04
CA VAL A 8 -0.95 -23.10 0.21
C VAL A 8 -2.36 -23.44 -0.26
N ASP A 9 -3.35 -22.64 0.15
CA ASP A 9 -4.74 -22.82 -0.30
C ASP A 9 -4.78 -22.75 -1.84
N SER A 10 -5.09 -23.87 -2.49
CA SER A 10 -5.00 -24.03 -3.94
C SER A 10 -6.10 -23.26 -4.70
N ASN A 11 -7.03 -22.65 -3.97
CA ASN A 11 -8.17 -21.88 -4.45
C ASN A 11 -7.97 -20.36 -4.44
N LEU A 12 -6.75 -19.86 -4.24
CA LEU A 12 -6.47 -18.43 -4.23
C LEU A 12 -6.64 -17.85 -5.65
N GLU A 13 -7.74 -17.13 -5.87
CA GLU A 13 -8.03 -16.42 -7.12
C GLU A 13 -7.10 -15.18 -7.27
N GLY A 14 -6.25 -15.18 -8.29
CA GLY A 14 -5.41 -14.03 -8.67
C GLY A 14 -3.93 -14.39 -8.89
N PRO A 15 -3.17 -13.56 -9.64
CA PRO A 15 -1.75 -13.82 -9.90
C PRO A 15 -0.86 -13.61 -8.67
N ARG A 16 -1.30 -12.86 -7.66
CA ARG A 16 -0.53 -12.49 -6.46
C ARG A 16 -1.38 -12.62 -5.20
N TYR A 17 -0.82 -13.16 -4.12
CA TYR A 17 -1.50 -13.29 -2.84
C TYR A 17 -0.54 -13.23 -1.65
N ILE A 18 -0.97 -12.58 -0.56
CA ILE A 18 -0.23 -12.49 0.71
C ILE A 18 -0.71 -13.59 1.64
N ALA A 19 0.20 -14.38 2.19
CA ALA A 19 -0.17 -15.34 3.22
C ALA A 19 0.95 -15.69 4.18
N THR A 20 0.56 -16.44 5.20
CA THR A 20 1.45 -17.07 6.16
C THR A 20 1.46 -18.57 5.93
N TRP A 21 2.65 -19.13 5.82
CA TRP A 21 2.87 -20.55 5.60
C TRP A 21 3.81 -21.13 6.66
N PRO A 22 3.58 -22.36 7.12
CA PRO A 22 4.56 -23.08 7.91
C PRO A 22 5.77 -23.47 7.05
N SER A 23 6.97 -23.30 7.60
CA SER A 23 8.25 -23.73 7.05
C SER A 23 9.07 -24.34 8.20
N GLY A 24 8.99 -25.67 8.36
CA GLY A 24 9.55 -26.36 9.51
C GLY A 24 8.84 -25.94 10.82
N GLU A 25 9.60 -25.59 11.85
CA GLU A 25 9.05 -25.10 13.13
C GLU A 25 8.61 -23.62 13.11
N HIS A 26 8.83 -22.91 11.99
CA HIS A 26 8.57 -21.48 11.88
C HIS A 26 7.38 -21.20 10.98
N THR A 27 6.68 -20.10 11.24
CA THR A 27 5.70 -19.52 10.31
C THR A 27 6.33 -18.36 9.57
N PHE A 28 6.13 -18.34 8.26
CA PHE A 28 6.65 -17.35 7.34
C PHE A 28 5.50 -16.59 6.71
N SER A 29 5.51 -15.26 6.76
CA SER A 29 4.60 -14.43 5.98
C SER A 29 5.30 -13.93 4.72
N GLY A 30 4.60 -13.93 3.60
CA GLY A 30 5.15 -13.47 2.32
C GLY A 30 4.10 -13.25 1.24
N LEU A 31 4.56 -12.73 0.10
CA LEU A 31 3.76 -12.65 -1.13
C LEU A 31 4.12 -13.83 -2.03
N ILE A 32 3.11 -14.54 -2.54
CA ILE A 32 3.25 -15.53 -3.60
C ILE A 32 2.72 -14.93 -4.90
N GLU A 33 3.53 -14.99 -5.96
CA GLU A 33 3.13 -14.66 -7.32
C GLU A 33 3.18 -15.90 -8.21
N TRP A 34 2.02 -16.35 -8.68
CA TRP A 34 1.91 -17.52 -9.55
C TRP A 34 2.30 -17.18 -10.99
N MET A 35 3.10 -18.05 -11.59
CA MET A 35 3.58 -17.93 -12.95
C MET A 35 3.14 -19.12 -13.81
N THR A 36 2.89 -18.86 -15.09
CA THR A 36 2.58 -19.90 -16.09
C THR A 36 3.82 -20.61 -16.60
N ALA A 37 4.97 -19.94 -16.62
CA ALA A 37 6.27 -20.47 -17.02
C ALA A 37 7.40 -19.68 -16.34
N ARG A 38 8.56 -20.33 -16.14
CA ARG A 38 9.76 -19.66 -15.62
C ARG A 38 10.41 -18.85 -16.74
N PRO A 39 10.58 -17.52 -16.60
CA PRO A 39 11.26 -16.73 -17.62
C PRO A 39 12.75 -17.08 -17.65
N GLU A 40 13.30 -17.32 -18.85
CA GLU A 40 14.70 -17.73 -19.04
C GLU A 40 15.71 -16.69 -18.54
N THR A 41 15.33 -15.41 -18.56
CA THR A 41 16.18 -14.29 -18.10
C THR A 41 16.01 -13.95 -16.63
N LEU A 42 15.05 -14.56 -15.93
CA LEU A 42 14.67 -14.12 -14.59
C LEU A 42 15.79 -14.31 -13.57
N GLU A 43 16.57 -15.39 -13.67
CA GLU A 43 17.73 -15.61 -12.80
C GLU A 43 18.79 -14.51 -12.93
N GLN A 44 19.03 -14.03 -14.14
CA GLN A 44 19.98 -12.95 -14.41
C GLN A 44 19.47 -11.62 -13.86
N CYS A 45 18.16 -11.35 -14.03
CA CYS A 45 17.52 -10.19 -13.43
C CYS A 45 17.55 -10.25 -11.90
N LEU A 46 17.26 -11.40 -11.29
CA LEU A 46 17.27 -11.60 -9.84
C LEU A 46 18.68 -11.46 -9.25
N ALA A 47 19.71 -11.99 -9.93
CA ALA A 47 21.10 -11.79 -9.52
C ALA A 47 21.48 -10.30 -9.54
N ALA A 48 21.11 -9.57 -10.60
CA ALA A 48 21.34 -8.13 -10.70
C ALA A 48 20.55 -7.32 -9.66
N VAL A 49 19.33 -7.75 -9.32
CA VAL A 49 18.51 -7.12 -8.27
C VAL A 49 19.13 -7.36 -6.90
N ARG A 50 19.58 -8.58 -6.58
CA ARG A 50 20.25 -8.91 -5.32
C ARG A 50 21.58 -8.18 -5.14
N GLU A 51 22.31 -7.94 -6.23
CA GLU A 51 23.56 -7.17 -6.21
C GLU A 51 23.31 -5.68 -5.96
N ARG A 52 22.19 -5.13 -6.46
CA ARG A 52 21.90 -3.69 -6.45
C ARG A 52 21.02 -3.22 -5.30
N LEU A 53 20.15 -4.09 -4.78
CA LEU A 53 19.30 -3.79 -3.64
C LEU A 53 19.91 -4.44 -2.39
N PRO A 54 20.42 -3.65 -1.43
CA PRO A 54 20.98 -4.19 -0.21
C PRO A 54 19.88 -4.89 0.59
N THR A 55 19.94 -6.23 0.67
CA THR A 55 18.99 -7.02 1.45
C THR A 55 19.38 -7.15 2.93
N ASP A 56 20.62 -6.80 3.28
CA ASP A 56 21.21 -7.01 4.62
C ASP A 56 21.67 -5.72 5.34
N GLU A 57 21.72 -4.56 4.67
CA GLU A 57 22.20 -3.33 5.29
C GLU A 57 21.06 -2.39 5.67
N ASN A 58 20.87 -2.23 6.98
CA ASN A 58 19.94 -1.32 7.64
C ASN A 58 20.17 0.14 7.22
N ARG A 59 19.56 0.58 6.12
CA ARG A 59 19.29 2.01 5.89
C ARG A 59 17.89 2.33 6.41
N PRO A 60 17.77 3.05 7.54
CA PRO A 60 16.47 3.34 8.14
C PRO A 60 15.55 4.18 7.25
N GLU A 61 16.10 4.86 6.24
CA GLU A 61 15.39 5.67 5.26
C GLU A 61 14.82 4.90 4.05
N GLU A 62 15.24 3.65 3.81
CA GLU A 62 14.72 2.83 2.72
C GLU A 62 13.60 1.94 3.24
N ALA A 63 12.41 2.01 2.63
CA ALA A 63 11.30 1.14 2.98
C ALA A 63 11.76 -0.33 2.84
N ARG A 64 11.72 -1.11 3.92
CA ARG A 64 12.05 -2.53 3.91
C ARG A 64 11.02 -3.27 3.05
N THR A 65 11.33 -3.45 1.77
CA THR A 65 10.41 -4.05 0.80
C THR A 65 10.36 -5.58 0.91
N LEU A 66 9.47 -6.18 0.12
CA LEU A 66 9.48 -7.59 -0.22
C LEU A 66 10.83 -7.99 -0.84
N VAL A 67 11.47 -9.03 -0.29
CA VAL A 67 12.71 -9.61 -0.83
C VAL A 67 12.39 -10.91 -1.54
N PHE A 68 12.92 -11.10 -2.74
CA PHE A 68 12.80 -12.39 -3.42
C PHE A 68 13.53 -13.49 -2.63
N ASP A 69 12.77 -14.46 -2.16
CA ASP A 69 13.27 -15.57 -1.36
C ASP A 69 13.64 -16.75 -2.27
N HIS A 70 12.63 -17.40 -2.86
CA HIS A 70 12.82 -18.59 -3.69
C HIS A 70 11.67 -18.83 -4.68
N PHE A 71 11.87 -19.80 -5.58
CA PHE A 71 10.80 -20.37 -6.41
C PHE A 71 10.13 -21.51 -5.67
N PHE A 72 8.81 -21.50 -5.64
CA PHE A 72 7.99 -22.59 -5.13
C PHE A 72 7.32 -23.34 -6.28
N ASN A 73 7.45 -24.66 -6.31
CA ASN A 73 6.79 -25.50 -7.30
C ASN A 73 5.59 -26.20 -6.65
N TYR A 74 4.40 -26.03 -7.23
CA TYR A 74 3.18 -26.70 -6.80
C TYR A 74 2.56 -27.44 -7.99
N GLY A 75 2.91 -28.72 -8.11
CA GLY A 75 2.54 -29.52 -9.28
C GLY A 75 3.08 -28.89 -10.59
N PRO A 76 2.22 -28.58 -11.58
CA PRO A 76 2.65 -27.94 -12.83
C PRO A 76 2.83 -26.42 -12.72
N ARG A 77 2.50 -25.81 -11.56
CA ARG A 77 2.60 -24.36 -11.37
C ARG A 77 3.89 -23.98 -10.68
N ILE A 78 4.45 -22.84 -11.08
CA ILE A 78 5.63 -22.24 -10.47
C ILE A 78 5.17 -20.93 -9.81
N ALA A 79 5.68 -20.66 -8.62
CA ALA A 79 5.43 -19.43 -7.88
C ALA A 79 6.75 -18.74 -7.54
N LEU A 80 6.74 -17.42 -7.58
CA LEU A 80 7.75 -16.57 -6.94
C LEU A 80 7.31 -16.31 -5.51
N VAL A 81 8.18 -16.60 -4.55
CA VAL A 81 7.94 -16.30 -3.14
C VAL A 81 8.78 -15.10 -2.75
N TYR A 82 8.11 -14.09 -2.21
CA TYR A 82 8.74 -12.93 -1.63
C TYR A 82 8.58 -12.96 -0.11
N LYS A 83 9.69 -12.78 0.61
CA LYS A 83 9.74 -12.64 2.06
C LYS A 83 9.55 -11.19 2.47
N TYR A 84 8.80 -11.00 3.55
CA TYR A 84 8.81 -9.75 4.28
C TYR A 84 10.05 -9.65 5.19
N VAL A 85 10.85 -8.60 5.03
CA VAL A 85 11.93 -8.28 5.99
C VAL A 85 11.34 -7.79 7.32
N GLU A 86 10.21 -7.09 7.27
CA GLU A 86 9.35 -6.74 8.41
C GLU A 86 7.91 -7.12 8.11
N GLN A 87 7.16 -7.62 9.12
CA GLN A 87 5.75 -7.96 8.91
C GLN A 87 5.00 -6.77 8.30
N PRO A 88 4.19 -7.00 7.25
CA PRO A 88 3.41 -5.93 6.66
C PRO A 88 2.51 -5.35 7.72
N ILE A 89 2.65 -4.04 7.95
CA ILE A 89 1.79 -3.33 8.88
C ILE A 89 0.44 -3.16 8.18
N ASP A 90 -0.64 -3.57 8.84
CA ASP A 90 -1.97 -3.26 8.34
C ASP A 90 -2.10 -1.74 8.21
N LEU A 91 -2.51 -1.25 7.04
CA LEU A 91 -2.66 0.18 6.80
C LEU A 91 -3.59 0.82 7.84
N ARG A 92 -4.63 0.12 8.30
CA ARG A 92 -5.47 0.54 9.43
C ARG A 92 -4.64 0.67 10.70
N ASP A 93 -3.78 -0.30 11.03
CA ASP A 93 -2.98 -0.26 12.27
C ASP A 93 -1.85 0.78 12.21
N ALA A 94 -1.31 1.07 11.01
CA ALA A 94 -0.37 2.18 10.79
C ALA A 94 -1.07 3.55 10.91
N ILE A 95 -2.33 3.65 10.45
CA ILE A 95 -3.12 4.88 10.46
C ILE A 95 -3.85 5.08 11.81
N THR A 96 -4.09 4.04 12.60
CA THR A 96 -4.80 4.16 13.89
C THR A 96 -4.05 5.06 14.91
N PRO A 97 -2.71 4.99 15.05
CA PRO A 97 -1.95 5.95 15.83
C PRO A 97 -1.63 7.23 15.05
N SER A 98 -2.29 7.49 13.90
CA SER A 98 -1.95 8.57 12.99
C SER A 98 -1.74 9.87 13.77
N PRO A 99 -0.56 10.50 13.60
CA PRO A 99 -0.34 11.88 14.00
C PRO A 99 -1.53 12.70 13.53
N GLU A 100 -1.92 13.69 14.34
CA GLU A 100 -3.05 14.55 14.03
C GLU A 100 -2.94 15.13 12.61
N VAL A 101 -1.71 15.28 12.11
CA VAL A 101 -1.35 15.71 10.76
C VAL A 101 -2.05 14.95 9.63
N TYR A 102 -2.39 13.66 9.79
CA TYR A 102 -3.10 12.89 8.76
C TYR A 102 -4.55 12.56 9.12
N GLN A 103 -5.05 12.99 10.27
CA GLN A 103 -6.46 12.81 10.61
C GLN A 103 -7.36 13.66 9.71
N HIS A 104 -8.54 13.14 9.38
CA HIS A 104 -9.55 13.92 8.67
C HIS A 104 -9.90 15.19 9.46
N PRO A 105 -10.12 16.36 8.82
CA PRO A 105 -10.46 17.61 9.52
C PRO A 105 -11.71 17.53 10.40
N GLU A 106 -12.60 16.57 10.11
CA GLU A 106 -13.83 16.31 10.85
C GLU A 106 -13.76 14.99 11.65
N TYR A 107 -12.55 14.47 11.88
CA TYR A 107 -12.34 13.28 12.68
C TYR A 107 -12.93 13.46 14.08
N GLN A 108 -13.58 12.41 14.58
CA GLN A 108 -14.15 12.38 15.94
C GLN A 108 -13.53 11.22 16.70
N ALA A 109 -12.85 11.54 17.80
CA ALA A 109 -12.22 10.53 18.64
C ALA A 109 -13.24 9.47 19.10
N GLY A 110 -12.86 8.19 18.99
CA GLY A 110 -13.69 7.05 19.40
C GLY A 110 -14.70 6.55 18.36
N LYS A 111 -14.80 7.20 17.18
CA LYS A 111 -15.60 6.71 16.05
C LYS A 111 -14.84 6.85 14.71
N PRO A 112 -13.74 6.10 14.52
CA PRO A 112 -13.01 6.11 13.27
C PRO A 112 -13.88 5.54 12.15
N LEU A 113 -13.99 6.28 11.05
CA LEU A 113 -14.65 5.86 9.84
C LEU A 113 -13.61 5.37 8.83
N TRP A 114 -14.03 4.48 7.93
CA TRP A 114 -13.18 4.07 6.81
C TRP A 114 -12.80 5.24 5.91
N SER A 115 -13.63 6.28 5.83
CA SER A 115 -13.32 7.54 5.14
C SER A 115 -12.15 8.29 5.77
N ASP A 116 -11.93 8.15 7.09
CA ASP A 116 -10.78 8.76 7.76
C ASP A 116 -9.48 8.10 7.30
N HIS A 117 -9.49 6.78 7.09
CA HIS A 117 -8.33 6.06 6.54
C HIS A 117 -8.05 6.44 5.08
N VAL A 118 -9.10 6.60 4.27
CA VAL A 118 -8.95 7.08 2.89
C VAL A 118 -8.35 8.48 2.88
N TRP A 119 -8.80 9.37 3.77
CA TRP A 119 -8.20 10.69 3.92
C TRP A 119 -6.71 10.61 4.29
N SER A 120 -6.36 9.85 5.33
CA SER A 120 -4.97 9.70 5.77
C SER A 120 -4.08 9.15 4.65
N LEU A 121 -4.56 8.13 3.92
CA LEU A 121 -3.85 7.59 2.76
C LEU A 121 -3.60 8.67 1.70
N MET A 122 -4.63 9.44 1.33
CA MET A 122 -4.47 10.51 0.35
C MET A 122 -3.49 11.58 0.83
N MET A 123 -3.48 11.93 2.11
CA MET A 123 -2.50 12.87 2.66
C MET A 123 -1.07 12.31 2.57
N VAL A 124 -0.83 11.07 3.02
CA VAL A 124 0.49 10.43 2.96
C VAL A 124 1.00 10.33 1.52
N LEU A 125 0.16 9.84 0.60
CA LEU A 125 0.53 9.74 -0.81
C LEU A 125 0.82 11.11 -1.42
N SER A 126 0.11 12.16 -1.00
CA SER A 126 0.37 13.52 -1.45
C SER A 126 1.74 14.04 -0.99
N GLU A 127 2.21 13.64 0.19
CA GLU A 127 3.55 13.98 0.68
C GLU A 127 4.64 13.29 -0.10
N ILE A 128 4.45 12.00 -0.39
CA ILE A 128 5.35 11.21 -1.23
C ILE A 128 5.43 11.82 -2.62
N ALA A 129 4.29 12.14 -3.23
CA ALA A 129 4.23 12.73 -4.56
C ALA A 129 4.95 14.09 -4.62
N GLU A 130 4.78 14.95 -3.60
CA GLU A 130 5.48 16.24 -3.52
C GLU A 130 6.93 16.15 -3.04
N TRP A 131 7.35 14.98 -2.53
CA TRP A 131 8.58 14.84 -1.75
C TRP A 131 8.71 15.90 -0.65
N LYS A 132 7.56 16.24 -0.03
CA LYS A 132 7.46 17.34 0.93
C LYS A 132 6.41 17.05 2.00
N PRO A 133 6.82 16.82 3.26
CA PRO A 133 5.89 16.61 4.36
C PRO A 133 5.11 17.88 4.68
N LEU A 134 3.94 17.74 5.29
CA LEU A 134 3.17 18.84 5.87
C LEU A 134 3.82 19.39 7.14
N GLU A 135 4.61 18.55 7.82
CA GLU A 135 5.36 18.87 9.03
C GLU A 135 6.61 19.71 8.72
N LYS A 136 6.43 21.03 8.81
CA LYS A 136 7.46 21.94 9.32
C LYS A 136 6.76 22.81 10.34
N GLU A 137 6.94 22.45 11.62
CA GLU A 137 6.58 23.23 12.81
C GLU A 137 5.13 23.76 12.77
N ILE A 138 4.16 22.88 12.96
CA ILE A 138 2.75 23.31 13.07
C ILE A 138 2.49 23.70 14.52
N GLN A 139 2.18 24.99 14.73
CA GLN A 139 2.00 25.55 16.07
C GLN A 139 0.52 25.52 16.53
N ASP A 140 -0.43 25.37 15.61
CA ASP A 140 -1.88 25.40 15.90
C ASP A 140 -2.70 24.46 14.99
N HIS A 141 -3.79 23.90 15.55
CA HIS A 141 -4.76 23.04 14.87
C HIS A 141 -5.43 23.72 13.67
N ALA A 142 -5.71 25.03 13.75
CA ALA A 142 -6.31 25.76 12.64
C ALA A 142 -5.36 25.88 11.45
N GLU A 143 -4.07 26.09 11.72
CA GLU A 143 -3.03 26.11 10.69
C GLU A 143 -2.89 24.73 10.04
N LEU A 144 -2.85 23.65 10.84
CA LEU A 144 -2.83 22.29 10.33
C LEU A 144 -4.00 22.01 9.40
N ARG A 145 -5.21 22.40 9.82
CA ARG A 145 -6.43 22.25 9.00
C ARG A 145 -6.31 23.02 7.68
N SER A 146 -5.82 24.26 7.72
CA SER A 146 -5.63 25.05 6.50
C SER A 146 -4.62 24.41 5.56
N ARG A 147 -3.48 23.92 6.06
CA ARG A 147 -2.45 23.26 5.24
C ARG A 147 -2.96 21.97 4.60
N LYS A 148 -3.73 21.18 5.34
CA LYS A 148 -4.42 19.98 4.83
C LYS A 148 -5.33 20.30 3.65
N LEU A 149 -6.18 21.33 3.81
CA LEU A 149 -7.10 21.75 2.75
C LEU A 149 -6.36 22.32 1.53
N GLU A 150 -5.30 23.09 1.76
CA GLU A 150 -4.47 23.61 0.67
C GLU A 150 -3.74 22.49 -0.07
N ARG A 151 -3.22 21.48 0.64
CA ARG A 151 -2.64 20.28 0.02
C ARG A 151 -3.67 19.56 -0.83
N LYS A 152 -4.88 19.29 -0.31
CA LYS A 152 -5.98 18.71 -1.08
C LYS A 152 -6.24 19.53 -2.35
N ARG A 153 -6.34 20.86 -2.24
CA ARG A 153 -6.60 21.75 -3.37
C ARG A 153 -5.48 21.68 -4.41
N LEU A 154 -4.23 21.71 -3.98
CA LEU A 154 -3.06 21.59 -4.85
C LEU A 154 -3.10 20.28 -5.64
N VAL A 155 -3.24 19.15 -4.94
CA VAL A 155 -3.14 17.82 -5.59
C VAL A 155 -4.36 17.43 -6.42
N THR A 156 -5.48 18.13 -6.23
CA THR A 156 -6.68 17.96 -7.07
C THR A 156 -6.77 19.00 -8.19
N SER A 157 -5.82 19.94 -8.26
CA SER A 157 -5.82 20.98 -9.30
C SER A 157 -5.57 20.38 -10.69
N PRO A 158 -6.32 20.79 -11.72
CA PRO A 158 -6.06 20.41 -13.09
C PRO A 158 -4.63 20.82 -13.50
N GLY A 159 -3.82 19.86 -13.94
CA GLY A 159 -2.44 20.09 -14.36
C GLY A 159 -1.39 20.07 -13.24
N TRP A 160 -1.73 19.65 -12.04
CA TRP A 160 -0.73 19.35 -11.01
C TRP A 160 0.01 18.05 -11.35
N LYS A 161 1.34 18.14 -11.52
CA LYS A 161 2.22 17.07 -12.03
C LYS A 161 1.74 16.53 -13.39
N ASP A 162 1.69 15.22 -13.55
CA ASP A 162 1.19 14.55 -14.75
C ASP A 162 -0.30 14.18 -14.62
N ALA A 163 -0.93 13.86 -15.75
CA ALA A 163 -2.36 13.59 -15.83
C ALA A 163 -2.81 12.40 -14.97
N MET A 164 -2.00 11.33 -14.91
CA MET A 164 -2.32 10.13 -14.13
C MET A 164 -2.29 10.45 -12.64
N THR A 165 -1.23 11.13 -12.18
CA THR A 165 -1.10 11.53 -10.78
C THR A 165 -2.25 12.47 -10.36
N ALA A 166 -2.58 13.48 -11.17
CA ALA A 166 -3.70 14.38 -10.87
C ALA A 166 -5.04 13.62 -10.80
N GLU A 167 -5.31 12.73 -11.75
CA GLU A 167 -6.54 11.92 -11.80
C GLU A 167 -6.66 11.01 -10.57
N PHE A 168 -5.55 10.40 -10.12
CA PHE A 168 -5.50 9.57 -8.93
C PHE A 168 -5.99 10.33 -7.69
N PHE A 169 -5.47 11.53 -7.43
CA PHE A 169 -5.88 12.32 -6.27
C PHE A 169 -7.26 12.93 -6.42
N GLN A 170 -7.68 13.32 -7.64
CA GLN A 170 -9.05 13.75 -7.90
C GLN A 170 -10.06 12.65 -7.61
N PHE A 171 -9.78 11.42 -8.04
CA PHE A 171 -10.61 10.25 -7.72
C PHE A 171 -10.62 9.98 -6.21
N GLY A 172 -9.44 9.97 -5.59
CA GLY A 172 -9.23 9.75 -4.16
C GLY A 172 -10.00 10.73 -3.27
N PHE A 173 -9.74 12.02 -3.43
CA PHE A 173 -10.41 13.07 -2.65
C PHE A 173 -11.87 13.27 -3.07
N GLY A 174 -12.22 13.05 -4.34
CA GLY A 174 -13.60 13.12 -4.83
C GLY A 174 -14.51 12.08 -4.19
N PHE A 175 -13.98 10.90 -3.84
CA PHE A 175 -14.71 9.90 -3.05
C PHE A 175 -15.14 10.42 -1.66
N LEU A 176 -14.34 11.32 -1.08
CA LEU A 176 -14.58 11.94 0.22
C LEU A 176 -15.48 13.19 0.15
N GLU A 177 -15.83 13.69 -1.03
CA GLU A 177 -16.73 14.85 -1.19
C GLU A 177 -18.20 14.44 -1.04
N LYS A 178 -18.52 13.97 0.16
CA LYS A 178 -19.86 13.61 0.63
C LYS A 178 -20.04 14.12 2.06
N ASP A 179 -21.29 14.30 2.44
CA ASP A 179 -21.62 14.57 3.83
C ASP A 179 -21.28 13.35 4.70
N ARG A 180 -21.05 13.61 5.99
CA ARG A 180 -20.66 12.59 6.96
C ARG A 180 -21.66 11.43 7.04
N SER A 181 -22.97 11.71 7.03
CA SER A 181 -23.99 10.66 7.07
C SER A 181 -23.86 9.68 5.89
N THR A 182 -23.64 10.20 4.69
CA THR A 182 -23.39 9.37 3.50
C THR A 182 -22.12 8.52 3.65
N LEU A 183 -21.03 9.07 4.21
CA LEU A 183 -19.78 8.33 4.41
C LEU A 183 -19.91 7.25 5.50
N GLU A 184 -20.73 7.48 6.53
CA GLU A 184 -21.02 6.52 7.59
C GLU A 184 -21.83 5.31 7.08
N GLU A 185 -22.68 5.52 6.08
CA GLU A 185 -23.49 4.46 5.46
C GLU A 185 -22.73 3.62 4.42
N TYR A 186 -21.49 3.99 4.08
CA TYR A 186 -20.71 3.25 3.10
C TYR A 186 -20.36 1.85 3.60
N SER A 187 -20.83 0.85 2.86
CA SER A 187 -20.49 -0.54 3.11
C SER A 187 -19.04 -0.86 2.78
N HIS A 188 -18.54 -1.95 3.35
CA HIS A 188 -17.21 -2.49 3.04
C HIS A 188 -17.00 -2.69 1.53
N TRP A 189 -18.04 -3.10 0.80
CA TRP A 189 -18.00 -3.27 -0.66
C TRP A 189 -17.75 -1.94 -1.41
N LYS A 190 -18.29 -0.83 -0.91
CA LYS A 190 -18.07 0.50 -1.48
C LYS A 190 -16.59 0.90 -1.36
N PHE A 191 -15.99 0.66 -0.20
CA PHE A 191 -14.56 0.91 0.03
C PHE A 191 -13.66 -0.04 -0.79
N LYS A 192 -14.01 -1.32 -0.90
CA LYS A 192 -13.29 -2.23 -1.79
C LYS A 192 -13.27 -1.70 -3.23
N ARG A 193 -14.43 -1.33 -3.78
CA ARG A 193 -14.50 -0.78 -5.15
C ARG A 193 -13.73 0.53 -5.31
N PHE A 194 -13.67 1.34 -4.25
CA PHE A 194 -12.84 2.54 -4.24
C PHE A 194 -11.35 2.17 -4.39
N TYR A 195 -10.83 1.26 -3.58
CA TYR A 195 -9.44 0.81 -3.69
C TYR A 195 -9.15 0.11 -5.01
N ASP A 196 -10.05 -0.75 -5.49
CA ASP A 196 -9.94 -1.38 -6.82
C ASP A 196 -9.84 -0.29 -7.92
N GLY A 197 -10.58 0.81 -7.78
CA GLY A 197 -10.56 1.96 -8.69
C GLY A 197 -9.24 2.73 -8.64
N LEU A 198 -8.71 2.99 -7.44
CA LEU A 198 -7.39 3.62 -7.26
C LEU A 198 -6.28 2.79 -7.90
N CYS A 199 -6.27 1.48 -7.68
CA CYS A 199 -5.26 0.60 -8.26
C CYS A 199 -5.31 0.61 -9.79
N LYS A 200 -6.52 0.59 -10.39
CA LYS A 200 -6.69 0.66 -11.84
C LYS A 200 -6.14 1.93 -12.47
N LEU A 201 -6.14 3.05 -11.75
CA LEU A 201 -5.54 4.30 -12.24
C LEU A 201 -4.00 4.24 -12.28
N LEU A 202 -3.41 3.31 -11.52
CA LEU A 202 -1.96 3.08 -11.48
C LEU A 202 -1.50 1.92 -12.36
N ASP A 203 -2.44 1.14 -12.93
CA ASP A 203 -2.10 0.04 -13.82
C ASP A 203 -1.44 0.61 -15.09
N PRO A 204 -0.25 0.12 -15.49
CA PRO A 204 0.39 0.55 -16.72
C PRO A 204 -0.49 0.21 -17.93
N LEU A 205 -0.70 1.19 -18.80
CA LEU A 205 -1.43 1.06 -20.07
C LEU A 205 -0.80 0.01 -21.01
#